data_AF-A0A3D1Q5H5-F1
#
_entry.id   AF-A0A3D1Q5H5-F1
#
_cell.length_a   1.000
_cell.length_b   1.000
_cell.length_c   1.000
_cell.angle_alpha   90.00
_cell.angle_beta   90.00
_cell.angle_gamma   90.00
#
_symmetry.space_group_name_H-M   'P 1'
#
loop_
_entity.id
_entity.type
_entity.pdbx_description
1 polymer ?
#
loop_
_entity_poly.entity_id
_entity_poly.type
_entity_poly.pdbx_seq_one_letter_code
_entity_poly.pdbx_strand_id
1 'polypeptide(L)'
;MAEESNTAKDNHMAELAAALNERFKPLEVNYDQYFAYLKIEPGALPAVMQSLYDDWGMNYLGNLDAVDYGEEFEVVYHLYGIPAHDKKIAVKVRVPRQNPSVPSLIAIYPTADWQE
;
A
#
# COMPACT_ATOMS: atom_id res chain seq x y z
N MET A 1 20.53 13.16 24.20
CA MET A 1 19.74 13.18 22.94
C MET A 1 18.93 11.90 22.97
N ALA A 2 17.65 12.00 23.32
CA ALA A 2 16.88 10.89 23.89
C ALA A 2 16.40 9.88 22.83
N GLU A 3 16.73 8.60 23.04
CA GLU A 3 16.21 7.40 22.36
C GLU A 3 14.79 7.02 22.86
N GLU A 4 13.91 8.01 23.03
CA GLU A 4 12.50 7.77 23.40
C GLU A 4 11.60 8.04 22.20
N SER A 5 11.55 7.11 21.23
CA SER A 5 10.52 7.16 20.16
C SER A 5 10.35 5.89 19.31
N ASN A 6 11.11 4.80 19.50
CA ASN A 6 10.97 3.65 18.58
C ASN A 6 9.82 2.70 18.98
N THR A 7 9.63 2.43 20.27
CA THR A 7 8.69 1.40 20.74
C THR A 7 7.22 1.73 20.49
N ALA A 8 6.79 2.98 20.71
CA ALA A 8 5.40 3.37 20.50
C ALA A 8 5.01 3.39 19.01
N LYS A 9 5.94 3.77 18.13
CA LYS A 9 5.73 3.74 16.68
C LYS A 9 5.70 2.30 16.17
N ASP A 10 6.64 1.46 16.61
CA ASP A 10 6.64 0.03 16.28
C ASP A 10 5.33 -0.65 16.70
N ASN A 11 4.80 -0.34 17.89
CA ASN A 11 3.52 -0.88 18.36
C ASN A 11 2.36 -0.45 17.44
N HIS A 12 2.28 0.83 17.06
CA HIS A 12 1.25 1.31 16.15
C HIS A 12 1.33 0.65 14.76
N MET A 13 2.55 0.48 14.22
CA MET A 13 2.75 -0.17 12.92
C MET A 13 2.38 -1.65 12.97
N ALA A 14 2.69 -2.34 14.08
CA ALA A 14 2.30 -3.73 14.30
C ALA A 14 0.77 -3.88 14.40
N GLU A 15 0.08 -2.98 15.10
CA GLU A 15 -1.39 -2.94 15.17
C GLU A 15 -2.02 -2.71 13.78
N LEU A 16 -1.47 -1.77 13.01
CA LEU A 16 -1.90 -1.49 11.65
C LEU A 16 -1.75 -2.73 10.76
N ALA A 17 -0.56 -3.36 10.79
CA ALA A 17 -0.29 -4.58 10.05
C ALA A 17 -1.25 -5.74 10.43
N ALA A 18 -1.52 -5.93 11.72
CA ALA A 18 -2.46 -6.94 12.19
C ALA A 18 -3.88 -6.69 11.65
N ALA A 19 -4.35 -5.44 11.71
CA ALA A 19 -5.67 -5.06 11.22
C ALA A 19 -5.79 -5.22 9.69
N LEU A 20 -4.73 -4.91 8.94
CA LEU A 20 -4.68 -5.16 7.48
C LEU A 20 -4.75 -6.66 7.17
N ASN A 21 -4.01 -7.49 7.92
CA ASN A 21 -4.01 -8.93 7.75
C ASN A 21 -5.40 -9.54 8.01
N GLU A 22 -6.07 -9.11 9.08
CA GLU A 22 -7.42 -9.56 9.41
C GLU A 22 -8.44 -9.16 8.35
N ARG A 23 -8.38 -7.89 7.88
CA ARG A 23 -9.36 -7.34 6.95
C ARG A 23 -9.22 -7.90 5.54
N PHE A 24 -7.99 -7.95 5.01
CA PHE A 24 -7.76 -8.17 3.59
C PHE A 24 -7.25 -9.58 3.25
N LYS A 25 -6.77 -10.34 4.25
CA LYS A 25 -6.13 -11.65 4.05
C LYS A 25 -5.14 -11.65 2.86
N PRO A 26 -4.19 -10.71 2.85
CA PRO A 26 -3.24 -10.52 1.77
C PRO A 26 -2.26 -11.69 1.68
N LEU A 27 -1.42 -11.68 0.63
CA LEU A 27 -0.33 -12.62 0.50
C LEU A 27 0.74 -12.40 1.57
N GLU A 28 1.01 -11.13 1.89
CA GLU A 28 2.05 -10.74 2.83
C GLU A 28 1.70 -9.40 3.47
N VAL A 29 1.96 -9.27 4.77
CA VAL A 29 1.96 -7.98 5.48
C VAL A 29 3.29 -7.81 6.18
N ASN A 30 3.96 -6.70 5.88
CA ASN A 30 5.19 -6.27 6.56
C ASN A 30 5.04 -4.81 6.97
N TYR A 31 5.99 -4.30 7.75
CA TYR A 31 6.07 -2.88 8.05
C TYR A 31 7.50 -2.45 8.33
N ASP A 32 7.76 -1.16 8.19
CA ASP A 32 8.95 -0.49 8.69
C ASP A 32 8.56 0.74 9.52
N GLN A 33 9.54 1.60 9.86
CA GLN A 33 9.30 2.83 10.63
C GLN A 33 8.42 3.89 9.91
N TYR A 34 8.09 3.70 8.63
CA TYR A 34 7.39 4.66 7.78
C TYR A 34 6.07 4.13 7.22
N PHE A 35 6.02 2.87 6.76
CA PHE A 35 4.87 2.29 6.07
C PHE A 35 4.55 0.87 6.54
N ALA A 36 3.26 0.55 6.54
CA ALA A 36 2.80 -0.83 6.47
C ALA A 36 2.68 -1.21 5.00
N TYR A 37 3.18 -2.38 4.64
CA TYR A 37 3.20 -2.91 3.29
C TYR A 37 2.20 -4.05 3.18
N LEU A 38 1.31 -3.93 2.20
CA LEU A 38 0.27 -4.90 1.90
C LEU A 38 0.53 -5.51 0.52
N LYS A 39 0.97 -6.77 0.46
CA LYS A 39 1.16 -7.47 -0.82
C LYS A 39 -0.06 -8.30 -1.17
N ILE A 40 -0.63 -8.07 -2.35
CA ILE A 40 -1.86 -8.71 -2.80
C ILE A 40 -1.73 -9.25 -4.22
N GLU A 41 -2.67 -10.13 -4.58
CA GLU A 41 -2.85 -10.57 -5.96
C GLU A 41 -3.35 -9.42 -6.85
N PRO A 42 -2.91 -9.34 -8.13
CA PRO A 42 -3.33 -8.27 -9.04
C PRO A 42 -4.85 -8.14 -9.20
N GLY A 43 -5.57 -9.27 -9.19
CA GLY A 43 -7.03 -9.29 -9.31
C GLY A 43 -7.77 -8.70 -8.10
N ALA A 44 -7.11 -8.62 -6.94
CA ALA A 44 -7.67 -8.02 -5.73
C ALA A 44 -7.46 -6.50 -5.66
N LEU A 45 -6.61 -5.94 -6.53
CA LEU A 45 -6.15 -4.55 -6.43
C LEU A 45 -7.31 -3.54 -6.39
N PRO A 46 -8.27 -3.50 -7.34
CA PRO A 46 -9.35 -2.51 -7.27
C PRO A 46 -10.18 -2.60 -5.99
N ALA A 47 -10.52 -3.81 -5.56
CA ALA A 47 -11.37 -4.03 -4.39
C ALA A 47 -10.68 -3.62 -3.08
N VAL A 48 -9.40 -3.96 -2.94
CA VAL A 48 -8.60 -3.58 -1.77
C VAL A 48 -8.39 -2.08 -1.74
N MET A 49 -8.02 -1.46 -2.87
CA MET A 49 -7.81 -0.01 -2.97
C MET A 49 -9.10 0.77 -2.68
N GLN A 50 -10.25 0.30 -3.15
CA GLN A 50 -11.54 0.91 -2.85
C GLN A 50 -11.88 0.82 -1.36
N SER A 51 -11.69 -0.34 -0.71
CA SER A 51 -11.94 -0.47 0.73
C SER A 51 -10.95 0.34 1.58
N LEU A 52 -9.69 0.47 1.15
CA LEU A 52 -8.72 1.36 1.79
C LEU A 52 -9.16 2.83 1.69
N TYR A 53 -9.72 3.24 0.56
CA TYR A 53 -10.29 4.56 0.37
C TYR A 53 -11.52 4.78 1.28
N ASP A 54 -12.53 3.93 1.16
CA ASP A 54 -13.84 4.11 1.79
C ASP A 54 -13.81 3.89 3.31
N ASP A 55 -13.20 2.79 3.76
CA ASP A 55 -13.28 2.35 5.16
C ASP A 55 -12.10 2.88 6.00
N TRP A 56 -10.93 3.10 5.39
CA TRP A 56 -9.69 3.45 6.12
C TRP A 56 -9.27 4.91 5.93
N GLY A 57 -9.88 5.61 4.97
CA GLY A 57 -9.62 7.02 4.67
C GLY A 57 -8.29 7.23 3.94
N MET A 58 -7.78 6.22 3.25
CA MET A 58 -6.57 6.32 2.41
C MET A 58 -6.91 7.02 1.10
N ASN A 59 -7.15 8.33 1.19
CA ASN A 59 -7.77 9.14 0.15
C ASN A 59 -6.77 9.83 -0.79
N TYR A 60 -5.47 9.60 -0.63
CA TYR A 60 -4.43 10.22 -1.46
C TYR A 60 -3.37 9.21 -1.91
N LEU A 61 -3.26 8.99 -3.22
CA LEU A 61 -2.15 8.28 -3.84
C LEU A 61 -1.03 9.30 -4.12
N GLY A 62 0.03 9.23 -3.31
CA GLY A 62 1.14 10.18 -3.39
C GLY A 62 2.23 9.76 -4.36
N ASN A 63 2.43 8.45 -4.54
CA ASN A 63 3.44 7.92 -5.44
C ASN A 63 3.04 6.52 -5.95
N LEU A 64 3.35 6.26 -7.20
CA LEU A 64 3.19 4.99 -7.90
C LEU A 64 4.47 4.73 -8.67
N ASP A 65 5.12 3.61 -8.36
CA ASP A 65 6.35 3.18 -9.01
C ASP A 65 6.36 1.66 -9.23
N ALA A 66 7.39 1.17 -9.89
CA ALA A 66 7.61 -0.26 -10.07
C ALA A 66 9.08 -0.64 -9.87
N VAL A 67 9.30 -1.78 -9.23
CA VAL A 67 10.61 -2.40 -9.05
C VAL A 67 10.77 -3.55 -10.03
N ASP A 68 11.90 -3.56 -10.74
CA ASP A 68 12.26 -4.61 -11.67
C ASP A 68 13.04 -5.73 -10.98
N TYR A 69 12.47 -6.94 -10.94
CA TYR A 69 13.10 -8.15 -10.39
C TYR A 69 13.59 -9.12 -11.47
N GLY A 70 13.71 -8.68 -12.72
CA GLY A 70 14.08 -9.52 -13.86
C GLY A 70 12.86 -10.18 -14.49
N GLU A 71 12.38 -11.29 -13.94
CA GLU A 71 11.22 -12.02 -14.51
C GLU A 71 9.86 -11.42 -14.12
N GLU A 72 9.84 -10.57 -13.09
CA GLU A 72 8.62 -9.95 -12.55
C GLU A 72 8.84 -8.45 -12.35
N PHE A 73 7.75 -7.69 -12.41
CA PHE A 73 7.69 -6.33 -11.87
C PHE A 73 6.87 -6.35 -10.58
N GLU A 74 7.30 -5.57 -9.58
CA GLU A 74 6.51 -5.27 -8.39
C GLU A 74 6.06 -3.81 -8.46
N VAL A 75 4.77 -3.58 -8.65
CA VAL A 75 4.16 -2.24 -8.66
C VAL A 75 3.83 -1.85 -7.23
N VAL A 76 4.20 -0.63 -6.82
CA VAL A 76 4.05 -0.13 -5.45
C VAL A 76 3.22 1.16 -5.44
N TYR A 77 2.12 1.14 -4.69
CA TYR A 77 1.20 2.27 -4.52
C TYR A 77 1.36 2.83 -3.10
N HIS A 78 1.83 4.07 -2.97
CA HIS A 78 2.01 4.73 -1.68
C HIS A 78 0.79 5.62 -1.36
N LEU A 79 0.02 5.19 -0.37
CA LEU A 79 -1.22 5.82 0.03
C LEU A 79 -1.07 6.56 1.35
N TYR A 80 -1.80 7.66 1.45
CA TYR A 80 -1.86 8.51 2.63
C TYR A 80 -3.31 8.81 2.99
N GLY A 81 -3.60 8.88 4.28
CA GLY A 81 -4.81 9.51 4.78
C GLY A 81 -4.60 11.00 4.98
N ILE A 82 -5.49 11.84 4.46
CA ILE A 82 -5.46 13.29 4.66
C ILE A 82 -6.81 13.73 5.25
N PRO A 83 -6.82 14.51 6.35
CA PRO A 83 -5.69 15.15 7.03
C PRO A 83 -4.95 14.28 8.08
N ALA A 84 -5.30 13.00 8.19
CA ALA A 84 -4.72 12.09 9.19
C ALA A 84 -3.26 11.71 8.86
N HIS A 85 -2.30 12.53 9.31
CA HIS A 85 -0.87 12.42 8.98
C HIS A 85 -0.17 11.12 9.39
N ASP A 86 -0.78 10.32 10.26
CA ASP A 86 -0.26 9.06 10.80
C ASP A 86 -0.62 7.84 9.96
N LYS A 87 -1.61 7.93 9.06
CA LYS A 87 -2.04 6.80 8.22
C LYS A 87 -1.27 6.75 6.90
N LYS A 88 -0.37 5.76 6.79
CA LYS A 88 0.45 5.51 5.60
C LYS A 88 0.52 4.02 5.30
N ILE A 89 0.09 3.64 4.10
CA ILE A 89 0.09 2.24 3.64
C ILE A 89 0.68 2.20 2.24
N ALA A 90 1.52 1.21 1.99
CA ALA A 90 1.99 0.89 0.65
C ALA A 90 1.38 -0.44 0.19
N VAL A 91 0.71 -0.45 -0.96
CA VAL A 91 0.15 -1.66 -1.56
C VAL A 91 1.08 -2.15 -2.67
N LYS A 92 1.38 -3.44 -2.68
CA LYS A 92 2.31 -4.08 -3.60
C LYS A 92 1.63 -5.16 -4.41
N VAL A 93 1.88 -5.17 -5.71
CA VAL A 93 1.38 -6.18 -6.64
C VAL A 93 2.53 -6.68 -7.50
N ARG A 94 2.70 -7.99 -7.62
CA ARG A 94 3.65 -8.58 -8.57
C ARG A 94 2.95 -9.05 -9.84
N VAL A 95 3.57 -8.77 -10.98
CA VAL A 95 3.11 -9.22 -12.30
C VAL A 95 4.26 -9.79 -13.11
N PRO A 96 4.00 -10.81 -13.96
CA PRO A 96 5.03 -11.39 -14.82
C PRO A 96 5.46 -10.37 -15.89
N ARG A 97 6.77 -10.32 -16.19
CA ARG A 97 7.32 -9.44 -17.23
C ARG A 97 6.73 -9.69 -18.61
N GLN A 98 6.36 -10.94 -18.92
CA GLN A 98 5.86 -11.32 -20.23
C GLN A 98 4.48 -10.71 -20.53
N ASN A 99 3.72 -10.35 -19.49
CA ASN A 99 2.44 -9.65 -19.61
C ASN A 99 2.19 -8.75 -18.39
N PRO A 100 2.92 -7.63 -18.27
CA PRO A 100 2.96 -6.83 -17.05
C PRO A 100 1.80 -5.84 -17.06
N SER A 101 0.63 -6.30 -16.61
CA SER A 101 -0.59 -5.49 -16.58
C SER A 101 -1.29 -5.61 -15.22
N VAL A 102 -1.74 -4.46 -14.71
CA VAL A 102 -2.57 -4.32 -13.52
C VAL A 102 -3.77 -3.42 -13.85
N PRO A 103 -4.90 -3.57 -13.15
CA PRO A 103 -6.03 -2.64 -13.32
C PRO A 103 -5.64 -1.20 -12.98
N SER A 104 -6.08 -0.26 -13.80
CA SER A 104 -5.93 1.18 -13.52
C SER A 104 -6.72 1.58 -12.27
N LEU A 105 -6.18 2.54 -11.53
CA LEU A 105 -6.76 3.08 -10.31
C LEU A 105 -7.22 4.53 -10.45
N ILE A 106 -7.17 5.11 -11.65
CA ILE A 106 -7.60 6.51 -11.93
C ILE A 106 -9.01 6.80 -11.39
N ALA A 107 -9.92 5.82 -11.46
CA ALA A 107 -11.30 5.97 -10.97
C ALA A 107 -11.40 6.17 -9.45
N ILE A 108 -10.41 5.69 -8.69
CA ILE A 108 -10.33 5.82 -7.22
C ILE A 108 -9.39 6.99 -6.86
N TYR A 109 -8.25 7.07 -7.54
CA TYR A 109 -7.20 8.05 -7.34
C TYR A 109 -6.92 8.80 -8.64
N PRO A 110 -7.50 9.99 -8.84
CA PRO A 110 -7.25 10.79 -10.05
C PRO A 110 -5.77 11.14 -10.26
N THR A 111 -4.94 11.12 -9.20
CA THR A 111 -3.49 11.33 -9.29
C THR A 111 -2.76 10.22 -10.04
N ALA A 112 -3.36 9.04 -10.20
CA ALA A 112 -2.77 7.93 -10.94
C ALA A 112 -2.63 8.21 -12.44
N ASP A 113 -3.43 9.12 -13.02
CA ASP A 113 -3.44 9.42 -14.46
C ASP A 113 -2.07 9.84 -15.01
N TRP A 114 -1.26 10.49 -14.19
CA TRP A 114 0.09 10.91 -14.56
C TRP A 114 1.17 9.88 -14.22
N GLN A 115 0.88 8.95 -13.32
CA GLN A 115 1.88 8.01 -12.78
C GLN A 115 1.80 6.62 -13.40
N GLU A 116 0.64 6.23 -13.95
CA GLU A 116 0.43 4.99 -14.74
C GLU A 116 1.07 5.07 -16.13
#